data_AF-A0AAV3EN96-F1
#
_entry.id   AF-A0AAV3EN96-F1
#
_cell.length_a   1.000
_cell.length_b   1.000
_cell.length_c   1.000
_cell.angle_alpha   90.00
_cell.angle_beta   90.00
_cell.angle_gamma   90.00
#
_symmetry.space_group_name_H-M   'P 1'
#
loop_
_entity.id
_entity.type
_entity.pdbx_description
1 polymer ?
#
loop_
_entity_poly.entity_id
_entity_poly.type
_entity_poly.pdbx_seq_one_letter_code
_entity_poly.pdbx_strand_id
1 'polypeptide(L)'
;MYLNDFLSKKINKKLNSCLDREAIWIDISFFRSKKTFEQLLYMFVNKIFELNYTDNPMYVICTGSYFINILDSLGGVDIGSIKDSYNNIFVYEFNSLKFLSNKYIINLYRKYYERYQIGINVELKQYIK
;
A
#
# COMPACT_ATOMS: atom_id res chain seq x y z
N MET A 1 -3.46 14.81 -15.24
CA MET A 1 -4.25 15.41 -14.15
C MET A 1 -3.59 14.99 -12.84
N TYR A 2 -3.12 15.92 -12.03
CA TYR A 2 -2.41 15.59 -10.79
C TYR A 2 -3.38 14.94 -9.79
N LEU A 3 -2.89 13.97 -9.01
CA LEU A 3 -3.70 13.27 -7.99
C LEU A 3 -4.42 14.28 -7.08
N ASN A 4 -3.73 15.35 -6.67
CA ASN A 4 -4.31 16.43 -5.85
C ASN A 4 -5.47 17.17 -6.56
N ASP A 5 -5.38 17.36 -7.86
CA ASP A 5 -6.43 18.00 -8.68
C ASP A 5 -7.65 17.09 -8.87
N PHE A 6 -7.43 15.77 -8.92
CA PHE A 6 -8.49 14.78 -8.93
C PHE A 6 -9.20 14.68 -7.58
N LEU A 7 -8.42 14.64 -6.50
CA LEU A 7 -8.92 14.46 -5.14
C LEU A 7 -9.69 15.72 -4.68
N SER A 8 -9.19 16.92 -4.97
CA SER A 8 -9.84 18.18 -4.56
C SER A 8 -11.21 18.44 -5.21
N LYS A 9 -11.44 17.95 -6.45
CA LYS A 9 -12.69 18.21 -7.20
C LYS A 9 -13.84 17.27 -6.89
N LYS A 10 -13.57 16.06 -6.37
CA LYS A 10 -14.58 14.99 -6.26
C LYS A 10 -14.86 14.48 -4.83
N ILE A 11 -14.30 15.10 -3.79
CA ILE A 11 -14.24 14.45 -2.47
C ILE A 11 -14.95 15.20 -1.34
N ASN A 12 -15.57 14.43 -0.44
CA ASN A 12 -16.12 14.84 0.85
C ASN A 12 -15.14 15.68 1.69
N LYS A 13 -15.67 16.67 2.43
CA LYS A 13 -14.92 17.61 3.31
C LYS A 13 -13.86 16.95 4.23
N LYS A 14 -14.05 15.70 4.64
CA LYS A 14 -13.17 14.93 5.53
C LYS A 14 -11.79 14.60 4.92
N LEU A 15 -11.69 14.63 3.59
CA LEU A 15 -10.48 14.24 2.86
C LEU A 15 -9.62 15.43 2.43
N ASN A 16 -10.19 16.65 2.41
CA ASN A 16 -9.39 17.86 2.16
C ASN A 16 -8.34 18.08 3.25
N SER A 17 -8.66 17.73 4.51
CA SER A 17 -7.68 17.77 5.61
C SER A 17 -6.55 16.73 5.51
N CYS A 18 -6.65 15.78 4.59
CA CYS A 18 -5.64 14.75 4.35
C CYS A 18 -4.57 15.21 3.36
N LEU A 19 -4.88 16.17 2.48
CA LEU A 19 -4.00 16.62 1.41
C LEU A 19 -2.81 17.46 1.91
N ASP A 20 -2.96 18.11 3.07
CA ASP A 20 -1.93 18.98 3.66
C ASP A 20 -0.94 18.23 4.57
N ARG A 21 -1.10 16.91 4.75
CA ARG A 21 -0.25 16.10 5.62
C ARG A 21 0.84 15.40 4.81
N GLU A 22 2.04 15.35 5.38
CA GLU A 22 3.10 14.46 4.87
C GLU A 22 2.64 13.00 5.06
N ALA A 23 2.31 12.35 3.95
CA ALA A 23 1.63 11.07 3.94
C ALA A 23 2.05 10.23 2.74
N ILE A 24 1.89 8.91 2.89
CA ILE A 24 2.11 7.96 1.80
C ILE A 24 0.80 7.81 1.02
N TRP A 25 0.83 8.07 -0.28
CA TRP A 25 -0.31 7.82 -1.17
C TRP A 25 -0.02 6.61 -2.06
N ILE A 26 -0.93 5.65 -2.05
CA ILE A 26 -0.83 4.42 -2.83
C ILE A 26 -2.03 4.34 -3.77
N ASP A 27 -1.77 4.24 -5.07
CA ASP A 27 -2.78 3.89 -6.05
C ASP A 27 -2.63 2.39 -6.39
N ILE A 28 -3.63 1.60 -6.02
CA ILE A 28 -3.71 0.19 -6.39
C ILE A 28 -4.78 0.03 -7.45
N SER A 29 -4.41 0.31 -8.70
CA SER A 29 -5.35 0.26 -9.81
C SER A 29 -5.58 -1.17 -10.32
N PHE A 30 -4.58 -2.06 -10.21
CA PHE A 30 -4.70 -3.45 -10.68
C PHE A 30 -3.53 -4.34 -10.22
N PHE A 31 -3.81 -5.63 -9.98
CA PHE A 31 -2.78 -6.68 -9.94
C PHE A 31 -3.28 -7.98 -10.58
N ARG A 32 -2.37 -8.74 -11.21
CA ARG A 32 -2.73 -9.94 -12.00
C ARG A 32 -3.00 -11.21 -11.16
N SER A 33 -2.36 -11.34 -9.99
CA SER A 33 -2.49 -12.51 -9.12
C SER A 33 -2.17 -12.19 -7.66
N LYS A 34 -2.65 -13.02 -6.73
CA LYS A 34 -2.29 -12.93 -5.30
C LYS A 34 -0.78 -12.87 -5.07
N LYS A 35 -0.01 -13.68 -5.81
CA LYS A 35 1.45 -13.71 -5.70
C LYS A 35 2.08 -12.37 -6.07
N THR A 36 1.58 -11.72 -7.13
CA THR A 36 2.06 -10.41 -7.58
C THR A 36 1.70 -9.32 -6.57
N PHE A 37 0.50 -9.38 -5.99
CA PHE A 37 0.09 -8.49 -4.92
C PHE A 37 0.99 -8.62 -3.68
N GLU A 38 1.29 -9.85 -3.26
CA GLU A 38 2.18 -10.09 -2.12
C GLU A 38 3.59 -9.56 -2.36
N GLN A 39 4.12 -9.68 -3.58
CA GLN A 39 5.41 -9.08 -3.96
C GLN A 39 5.37 -7.55 -3.91
N LEU A 40 4.29 -6.94 -4.41
CA LEU A 40 4.12 -5.49 -4.34
C LEU A 40 4.05 -5.00 -2.90
N LEU A 41 3.29 -5.69 -2.03
CA LEU A 41 3.24 -5.39 -0.60
C LEU A 41 4.62 -5.49 0.06
N TYR A 42 5.41 -6.51 -0.27
CA TYR A 42 6.77 -6.64 0.25
C TYR A 42 7.67 -5.47 -0.17
N MET A 43 7.66 -5.11 -1.45
CA MET A 43 8.42 -3.95 -1.95
C MET A 43 7.97 -2.66 -1.28
N PHE A 44 6.66 -2.51 -1.11
CA PHE A 44 6.06 -1.35 -0.46
C PHE A 44 6.51 -1.21 1.01
N VAL A 45 6.46 -2.30 1.79
CA VAL A 45 6.95 -2.33 3.17
C VAL A 45 8.42 -1.92 3.27
N ASN A 46 9.28 -2.45 2.38
CA ASN A 46 10.68 -2.04 2.34
C ASN A 46 10.83 -0.54 2.07
N LYS A 47 10.01 0.03 1.18
CA LYS A 47 10.08 1.45 0.86
C LYS A 47 9.64 2.34 2.02
N ILE A 48 8.67 1.91 2.82
CA ILE A 48 8.29 2.61 4.06
C ILE A 48 9.50 2.73 5.00
N PHE A 49 10.22 1.63 5.21
CA PHE A 49 11.41 1.64 6.06
C PHE A 49 12.54 2.49 5.48
N GLU A 50 12.83 2.34 4.17
CA GLU A 50 13.88 3.09 3.48
C GLU A 50 13.68 4.61 3.56
N LEU A 51 12.43 5.07 3.47
CA LEU A 51 12.06 6.47 3.51
C LEU A 51 11.71 6.98 4.92
N ASN A 52 11.83 6.13 5.96
CA ASN A 52 11.49 6.45 7.35
C ASN A 52 10.03 6.92 7.58
N TYR A 53 9.07 6.41 6.81
CA TYR A 53 7.64 6.72 6.96
C TYR A 53 6.92 5.75 7.92
N THR A 54 7.59 5.33 8.98
CA THR A 54 7.14 4.22 9.84
C THR A 54 5.99 4.57 10.79
N ASP A 55 5.71 5.86 11.01
CA ASP A 55 4.57 6.35 11.79
C ASP A 55 3.90 7.55 11.12
N ASN A 56 3.48 7.35 9.88
CA ASN A 56 2.83 8.36 9.05
C ASN A 56 1.44 7.88 8.62
N PRO A 57 0.51 8.81 8.33
CA PRO A 57 -0.71 8.48 7.63
C PRO A 57 -0.38 7.87 6.26
N MET A 58 -1.11 6.82 5.89
CA MET A 58 -1.09 6.26 4.55
C MET A 58 -2.49 6.23 3.98
N TYR A 59 -2.62 6.59 2.72
CA TYR A 59 -3.87 6.61 2.00
C TYR A 59 -3.79 5.67 0.82
N VAL A 60 -4.76 4.77 0.71
CA VAL A 60 -4.87 3.83 -0.41
C VAL A 60 -6.08 4.16 -1.23
N ILE A 61 -5.86 4.38 -2.52
CA ILE A 61 -6.89 4.59 -3.53
C ILE A 61 -7.02 3.27 -4.29
N CYS A 62 -8.22 2.70 -4.29
CA CYS A 62 -8.47 1.43 -4.97
C CYS A 62 -9.82 1.42 -5.67
N THR A 63 -9.94 0.59 -6.72
CA THR A 63 -11.20 0.33 -7.41
C THR A 63 -11.64 -1.12 -7.22
N GLY A 64 -12.93 -1.34 -6.98
CA GLY A 64 -13.53 -2.67 -6.88
C GLY A 64 -13.61 -3.26 -5.46
N SER A 65 -14.61 -4.10 -5.23
CA SER A 65 -14.98 -4.65 -3.92
C SER A 65 -13.96 -5.62 -3.33
N TYR A 66 -13.13 -6.23 -4.16
CA TYR A 66 -12.10 -7.17 -3.71
C TYR A 66 -11.05 -6.48 -2.82
N PHE A 67 -10.64 -5.25 -3.18
CA PHE A 67 -9.62 -4.51 -2.43
C PHE A 67 -10.12 -4.03 -1.09
N ILE A 68 -11.40 -3.68 -0.98
CA ILE A 68 -12.04 -3.27 0.26
C ILE A 68 -11.79 -4.31 1.36
N ASN A 69 -12.14 -5.57 1.11
CA ASN A 69 -11.97 -6.64 2.09
C ASN A 69 -10.51 -6.85 2.52
N ILE A 70 -9.56 -6.69 1.58
CA ILE A 70 -8.14 -6.80 1.90
C ILE A 70 -7.71 -5.62 2.77
N LEU A 71 -8.05 -4.40 2.37
CA LEU A 71 -7.65 -3.19 3.08
C LEU A 71 -8.25 -3.14 4.49
N ASP A 72 -9.51 -3.55 4.64
CA ASP A 72 -10.16 -3.75 5.95
C ASP A 72 -9.38 -4.74 6.81
N SER A 73 -9.00 -5.90 6.26
CA SER A 73 -8.23 -6.93 6.99
C SER A 73 -6.82 -6.48 7.39
N LEU A 74 -6.27 -5.50 6.66
CA LEU A 74 -4.99 -4.88 6.94
C LEU A 74 -5.11 -3.72 7.96
N GLY A 75 -6.31 -3.43 8.45
CA GLY A 75 -6.57 -2.39 9.45
C GLY A 75 -6.86 -1.02 8.85
N GLY A 76 -7.24 -0.97 7.56
CA GLY A 76 -7.64 0.24 6.88
C GLY A 76 -9.02 0.71 7.33
N VAL A 77 -9.24 2.02 7.26
CA VAL A 77 -10.53 2.64 7.53
C VAL A 77 -11.02 3.33 6.27
N ASP A 78 -12.21 2.98 5.79
CA ASP A 78 -12.86 3.71 4.69
C ASP A 78 -13.15 5.15 5.13
N ILE A 79 -12.54 6.11 4.42
CA ILE A 79 -12.71 7.54 4.66
C ILE A 79 -13.50 8.23 3.55
N GLY A 80 -13.88 7.49 2.50
CA GLY A 80 -14.76 7.99 1.46
C GLY A 80 -14.65 7.22 0.14
N SER A 81 -15.62 7.50 -0.73
CA SER A 81 -15.60 7.04 -2.11
C SER A 81 -15.80 8.19 -3.09
N ILE A 82 -15.20 8.03 -4.27
CA ILE A 82 -15.34 8.89 -5.42
C ILE A 82 -16.12 8.11 -6.47
N LYS A 83 -17.27 8.64 -6.87
CA LYS A 83 -17.99 8.13 -8.04
C LYS A 83 -17.25 8.55 -9.30
N ASP A 84 -16.81 7.57 -10.08
CA ASP A 84 -16.39 7.76 -11.45
C ASP A 84 -17.42 7.16 -12.42
N SER A 85 -17.41 7.59 -13.68
CA SER A 85 -18.38 7.14 -14.68
C SER A 85 -18.35 5.64 -14.93
N TYR A 86 -17.22 4.99 -14.60
CA TYR A 86 -17.01 3.57 -14.83
C TYR A 86 -16.97 2.75 -13.55
N ASN A 87 -16.45 3.30 -12.45
CA ASN A 87 -16.25 2.58 -11.19
C ASN A 87 -16.37 3.48 -9.97
N ASN A 88 -16.67 2.89 -8.81
CA ASN A 88 -16.46 3.55 -7.53
C ASN A 88 -14.99 3.39 -7.13
N ILE A 89 -14.33 4.51 -6.88
CA ILE A 89 -12.99 4.56 -6.30
C ILE A 89 -13.17 4.74 -4.80
N PHE A 90 -12.51 3.93 -4.00
CA PHE A 90 -12.55 4.00 -2.54
C PHE A 90 -11.22 4.53 -2.03
N VAL A 91 -11.28 5.27 -0.91
CA VAL A 91 -10.11 5.80 -0.23
C VAL A 91 -10.07 5.25 1.18
N TYR A 92 -8.97 4.58 1.51
CA TYR A 92 -8.72 4.01 2.82
C TYR A 92 -7.57 4.74 3.50
N GLU A 93 -7.75 5.04 4.79
CA GLU A 93 -6.70 5.57 5.66
C GLU A 93 -6.12 4.45 6.52
N PHE A 94 -4.80 4.45 6.66
CA PHE A 94 -4.03 3.62 7.58
C PHE A 94 -3.09 4.49 8.39
N ASN A 95 -2.72 4.01 9.58
CA ASN A 95 -1.48 4.42 10.22
C ASN A 95 -0.40 3.38 9.83
N SER A 96 0.76 3.84 9.34
CA SER A 96 1.80 2.94 8.84
C SER A 96 2.35 2.00 9.92
N LEU A 97 2.48 2.45 11.17
CA LEU A 97 2.89 1.59 12.28
C LEU A 97 1.89 0.44 12.51
N LYS A 98 0.58 0.72 12.47
CA LYS A 98 -0.47 -0.32 12.58
C LYS A 98 -0.42 -1.30 11.42
N PHE A 99 -0.25 -0.80 10.19
CA PHE A 99 -0.11 -1.64 9.01
C PHE A 99 1.11 -2.56 9.10
N LEU A 100 2.27 -2.01 9.48
CA LEU A 100 3.53 -2.76 9.64
C LEU A 100 3.44 -3.79 10.78
N SER A 101 2.65 -3.50 11.82
CA SER A 101 2.41 -4.40 12.95
C SER A 101 1.38 -5.49 12.65
N ASN A 102 0.72 -5.47 11.49
CA ASN A 102 -0.26 -6.48 11.11
C ASN A 102 0.42 -7.85 10.93
N LYS A 103 -0.13 -8.89 11.57
CA LYS A 103 0.41 -10.27 11.52
C LYS A 103 0.62 -10.79 10.09
N TYR A 104 -0.29 -10.45 9.16
CA TYR A 104 -0.15 -10.83 7.76
C TYR A 104 1.08 -10.18 7.12
N ILE A 105 1.27 -8.88 7.35
CA ILE A 105 2.41 -8.11 6.83
C ILE A 105 3.73 -8.63 7.38
N ILE A 106 3.81 -8.91 8.68
CA ILE A 106 5.00 -9.50 9.32
C ILE A 106 5.34 -10.86 8.68
N ASN A 107 4.35 -11.74 8.53
CA ASN A 107 4.55 -13.06 7.94
C ASN A 107 4.96 -12.98 6.47
N LEU A 108 4.34 -12.08 5.70
CA LEU A 108 4.69 -11.80 4.32
C LEU A 108 6.13 -11.31 4.22
N TYR A 109 6.53 -10.37 5.07
CA TYR A 109 7.89 -9.85 5.09
C TYR A 109 8.91 -10.95 5.36
N ARG A 110 8.69 -11.80 6.37
CA ARG A 110 9.57 -12.96 6.66
C ARG A 110 9.70 -13.91 5.47
N LYS A 111 8.57 -14.32 4.89
CA LYS A 111 8.51 -15.22 3.73
C LYS A 111 9.35 -14.71 2.55
N TYR A 112 9.26 -13.42 2.23
CA TYR A 112 9.99 -12.85 1.10
C TYR A 112 11.43 -12.48 1.45
N TYR A 113 11.69 -12.02 2.68
CA TYR A 113 13.04 -11.76 3.17
C TYR A 113 13.93 -13.00 3.07
N GLU A 114 13.45 -14.16 3.54
CA GLU A 114 14.17 -15.44 3.42
C GLU A 114 14.45 -15.80 1.96
N ARG A 115 13.45 -15.60 1.09
CA ARG A 115 13.56 -15.92 -0.35
C ARG A 115 14.58 -15.03 -1.07
N TYR A 116 14.61 -13.73 -0.76
CA TYR A 116 15.52 -12.78 -1.41
C TYR A 116 16.94 -12.84 -0.82
N GLN A 117 17.10 -13.18 0.47
CA GLN A 117 18.39 -13.50 1.08
C GLN A 117 19.04 -14.74 0.44
N ILE A 118 18.25 -15.77 0.11
CA ILE A 118 18.75 -16.95 -0.62
C ILE A 118 19.20 -16.57 -2.03
N GLY A 119 18.46 -15.71 -2.74
CA GLY A 119 18.84 -15.24 -4.08
C GLY A 119 20.18 -14.50 -4.11
N ILE A 120 20.39 -13.58 -3.17
CA ILE A 120 21.65 -12.82 -3.05
C ILE A 120 22.82 -13.75 -2.71
N ASN A 121 22.64 -14.71 -1.80
CA ASN A 121 23.69 -15.65 -1.44
C ASN A 121 24.03 -16.66 -2.57
N VAL A 122 23.05 -17.01 -3.41
CA VAL A 122 23.29 -17.88 -4.59
C VAL A 122 24.05 -17.12 -5.67
N GLU A 123 23.72 -15.85 -5.93
CA GLU A 123 24.47 -15.01 -6.87
C GLU A 123 25.90 -14.75 -6.38
N LEU A 124 26.11 -14.40 -5.11
CA LEU A 124 27.46 -14.16 -4.56
C LEU A 124 28.37 -15.40 -4.65
N LYS A 125 27.83 -16.61 -4.48
CA LYS A 125 28.60 -17.87 -4.65
C LYS A 125 29.02 -18.14 -6.09
N GLN A 126 28.41 -17.53 -7.09
CA GLN A 126 28.83 -17.65 -8.49
C GLN A 126 30.01 -16.72 -8.83
N TYR A 127 30.21 -15.67 -8.04
CA TYR A 127 31.30 -14.69 -8.23
C TYR A 127 32.50 -14.90 -7.30
N ILE A 128 32.37 -15.74 -6.27
CA ILE A 128 33.48 -16.16 -5.41
C ILE A 128 33.90 -17.56 -5.87
N LYS A 129 34.91 -17.62 -6.75
CA LYS A 129 35.70 -18.81 -7.06
C LYS A 129 37.02 -18.75 -6.30
#